data_AF-A0A6V8NHM9-F1
#
_entry.id   AF-A0A6V8NHM9-F1
#
_cell.length_a   1.000
_cell.length_b   1.000
_cell.length_c   1.000
_cell.angle_alpha   90.00
_cell.angle_beta   90.00
_cell.angle_gamma   90.00
#
_symmetry.space_group_name_H-M   'P 1'
#
loop_
_entity.id
_entity.type
_entity.pdbx_description
1 polymer ?
#
loop_
_entity_poly.entity_id
_entity_poly.type
_entity_poly.pdbx_seq_one_letter_code
_entity_poly.pdbx_strand_id
1 'polypeptide(L)'
;MKYEKEIKIIREKARENLASAELLLNEGFYDSAVSRAYYAMFYMAEAILLTKELTFSKHSAVIAAFGHHFAKANVLPKELHQHLRE
;
A
#
# COMPACT_ATOMS: atom_id res chain seq x y z
N MET A 1 14.74 -10.35 9.30
CA MET A 1 14.94 -9.77 7.93
C MET A 1 15.56 -8.38 8.04
N LYS A 2 16.27 -7.88 7.01
CA LYS A 2 16.92 -6.53 7.04
C LYS A 2 15.99 -5.38 7.41
N TYR A 3 14.74 -5.42 6.94
CA TYR A 3 13.74 -4.35 7.09
C TYR A 3 12.59 -4.69 8.04
N GLU A 4 12.80 -5.61 8.98
CA GLU A 4 11.72 -6.15 9.82
C GLU A 4 11.02 -5.08 10.69
N LYS A 5 11.79 -4.12 11.21
CA LYS A 5 11.27 -3.00 11.98
C LYS A 5 10.44 -2.06 11.12
N GLU A 6 10.95 -1.69 9.95
CA GLU A 6 10.30 -0.79 8.99
C GLU A 6 9.00 -1.40 8.48
N ILE A 7 9.01 -2.70 8.14
CA ILE A 7 7.81 -3.44 7.73
C ILE A 7 6.75 -3.38 8.83
N LYS A 8 7.12 -3.59 10.10
CA LYS A 8 6.17 -3.50 11.22
C LYS A 8 5.55 -2.11 11.33
N ILE A 9 6.37 -1.06 11.25
CA ILE A 9 5.92 0.34 11.36
C ILE A 9 4.97 0.70 10.20
N ILE A 10 5.35 0.37 8.96
CA ILE A 10 4.54 0.68 7.78
C ILE A 10 3.22 -0.09 7.79
N ARG A 11 3.23 -1.36 8.22
CA ARG A 11 2.00 -2.15 8.39
C ARG A 11 1.06 -1.53 9.41
N GLU A 12 1.57 -1.01 10.51
CA GLU A 12 0.73 -0.34 11.51
C GLU A 12 0.14 0.94 10.94
N LYS A 13 0.93 1.74 10.25
CA LYS A 13 0.46 2.94 9.55
C LYS A 13 -0.63 2.63 8.51
N ALA A 14 -0.51 1.50 7.80
CA ALA A 14 -1.54 1.05 6.88
C ALA A 14 -2.84 0.71 7.60
N ARG A 15 -2.76 0.01 8.75
CA ARG A 15 -3.93 -0.30 9.59
C ARG A 15 -4.61 0.95 10.13
N GLU A 16 -3.84 1.92 10.61
CA GLU A 16 -4.36 3.20 11.09
C GLU A 16 -5.09 3.98 9.98
N ASN A 17 -4.53 4.01 8.77
CA ASN A 17 -5.19 4.65 7.63
C ASN A 17 -6.47 3.91 7.22
N LEU A 18 -6.48 2.57 7.24
CA LEU A 18 -7.70 1.81 6.96
C LEU A 18 -8.80 2.07 8.00
N ALA A 19 -8.46 2.02 9.29
CA ALA A 19 -9.40 2.35 10.36
C ALA A 19 -9.94 3.78 10.24
N SER A 20 -9.07 4.73 9.89
CA SER A 20 -9.49 6.12 9.61
C SER A 20 -10.42 6.21 8.40
N ALA A 21 -10.16 5.45 7.33
CA ALA A 21 -11.01 5.40 6.15
C ALA A 21 -12.42 4.90 6.50
N GLU A 22 -12.52 3.85 7.32
CA GLU A 22 -13.79 3.29 7.78
C GLU A 22 -14.59 4.31 8.61
N LEU A 23 -13.94 5.01 9.54
CA LEU A 23 -14.58 6.07 10.33
C LEU A 23 -15.09 7.21 9.44
N LEU A 24 -14.25 7.70 8.52
CA LEU A 24 -14.61 8.78 7.61
C LEU A 24 -15.75 8.39 6.65
N LEU A 25 -15.77 7.13 6.21
CA LEU A 25 -16.84 6.60 5.38
C LEU A 25 -18.19 6.63 6.12
N ASN A 26 -18.20 6.20 7.39
CA ASN A 26 -19.41 6.18 8.21
C ASN A 26 -19.95 7.57 8.51
N GLU A 27 -19.06 8.56 8.63
CA GLU A 27 -19.42 9.96 8.87
C GLU A 27 -19.74 10.75 7.58
N GLY A 28 -19.71 10.11 6.41
CA GLY A 28 -20.05 10.73 5.12
C GLY A 28 -18.94 11.57 4.49
N PHE A 29 -17.71 11.51 5.01
CA PHE A 29 -16.54 12.21 4.46
C PHE A 29 -15.86 11.38 3.35
N TYR A 30 -16.57 11.14 2.26
CA TYR A 30 -16.17 10.17 1.22
C TYR A 30 -14.79 10.44 0.59
N ASP A 31 -14.49 11.68 0.19
CA ASP A 31 -13.19 12.02 -0.42
C ASP A 31 -12.02 11.74 0.52
N SER A 32 -12.21 12.04 1.81
CA SER A 32 -11.21 11.75 2.83
C SER A 32 -11.08 10.25 3.09
N ALA A 33 -12.20 9.52 3.08
CA ALA A 33 -12.21 8.07 3.25
C ALA A 33 -11.43 7.37 2.12
N VAL A 34 -11.70 7.74 0.86
CA VAL A 34 -10.99 7.22 -0.32
C VAL A 34 -9.50 7.51 -0.22
N SER A 35 -9.13 8.75 0.14
CA SER A 35 -7.72 9.13 0.32
C SER A 35 -7.02 8.25 1.35
N ARG A 36 -7.66 7.96 2.49
CA ARG A 36 -7.10 7.09 3.54
C ARG A 36 -7.00 5.64 3.11
N ALA A 37 -8.02 5.11 2.42
CA ALA A 37 -8.00 3.76 1.88
C ALA A 37 -6.86 3.58 0.86
N TYR A 38 -6.68 4.54 -0.05
CA TYR A 38 -5.58 4.55 -1.01
C TYR A 38 -4.21 4.47 -0.32
N TYR A 39 -3.97 5.32 0.68
CA TYR A 39 -2.69 5.30 1.39
C TYR A 39 -2.48 4.01 2.20
N ALA A 40 -3.54 3.40 2.74
CA ALA A 40 -3.42 2.09 3.38
C ALA A 40 -2.92 1.02 2.38
N MET A 41 -3.46 1.00 1.16
CA MET A 41 -3.02 0.11 0.09
C MET A 41 -1.57 0.41 -0.33
N PHE A 42 -1.24 1.68 -0.51
CA PHE A 42 0.11 2.11 -0.90
C PHE A 42 1.17 1.70 0.14
N TYR A 43 0.91 1.91 1.43
CA TYR A 43 1.83 1.49 2.50
C TYR A 43 2.02 -0.03 2.53
N MET A 44 0.97 -0.81 2.26
CA MET A 44 1.12 -2.26 2.13
C MET A 44 1.98 -2.66 0.92
N ALA A 45 1.88 -1.92 -0.20
CA ALA A 45 2.74 -2.12 -1.36
C ALA A 45 4.21 -1.80 -1.05
N GLU A 46 4.49 -0.74 -0.27
CA GLU A 46 5.84 -0.46 0.23
C GLU A 46 6.34 -1.58 1.14
N ALA A 47 5.53 -1.99 2.12
CA ALA A 47 5.92 -3.04 3.08
C ALA A 47 6.23 -4.38 2.41
N ILE A 48 5.47 -4.77 1.38
CA ILE A 48 5.75 -6.03 0.68
C ILE A 48 7.00 -5.95 -0.20
N LEU A 49 7.33 -4.79 -0.78
CA LEU A 49 8.59 -4.60 -1.51
C LEU A 49 9.81 -4.69 -0.58
N LEU A 50 9.69 -4.21 0.66
CA LEU A 50 10.73 -4.40 1.68
C LEU A 50 11.01 -5.86 1.99
N THR A 51 10.04 -6.77 1.81
CA THR A 51 10.27 -8.22 1.97
C THR A 51 11.22 -8.81 0.93
N LYS A 52 11.40 -8.10 -0.19
CA LYS A 52 12.37 -8.40 -1.25
C LYS A 52 13.61 -7.50 -1.18
N GLU A 53 13.78 -6.77 -0.08
CA GLU A 53 14.86 -5.78 0.12
C GLU A 53 14.87 -4.64 -0.91
N LEU A 54 13.71 -4.36 -1.53
CA LEU A 54 13.54 -3.29 -2.51
C LEU A 54 12.99 -2.04 -1.84
N THR A 55 13.66 -0.91 -2.04
CA THR A 55 13.24 0.40 -1.52
C THR A 55 13.21 1.44 -2.64
N PHE A 56 12.26 2.37 -2.56
CA PHE A 56 12.08 3.40 -3.58
C PHE A 56 11.71 4.73 -2.91
N SER A 57 12.31 5.83 -3.37
CA SER A 57 11.99 7.18 -2.88
C SER A 57 10.87 7.86 -3.65
N LYS A 58 10.56 7.37 -4.85
CA LYS A 58 9.50 7.91 -5.71
C LYS A 58 8.25 7.05 -5.60
N HIS A 59 7.11 7.71 -5.37
CA HIS A 59 5.80 7.07 -5.31
C HIS A 59 5.50 6.23 -6.57
N SER A 60 5.75 6.76 -7.76
CA SER A 60 5.56 6.03 -9.03
C SER A 60 6.46 4.80 -9.17
N ALA A 61 7.65 4.82 -8.56
CA ALA A 61 8.57 3.69 -8.58
C ALA A 61 8.09 2.54 -7.69
N VAL A 62 7.44 2.83 -6.55
CA VAL A 62 6.78 1.82 -5.71
C VAL A 62 5.70 1.09 -6.52
N ILE A 63 4.82 1.84 -7.19
CA ILE A 63 3.72 1.27 -8.00
C ILE A 63 4.28 0.37 -9.12
N ALA A 64 5.25 0.89 -9.88
CA ALA A 64 5.88 0.15 -10.96
C ALA A 64 6.58 -1.13 -10.47
N ALA A 65 7.31 -1.05 -9.36
CA ALA A 65 7.99 -2.20 -8.76
C ALA A 65 7.01 -3.24 -8.22
N PHE A 66 5.92 -2.82 -7.58
CA PHE A 66 4.86 -3.72 -7.15
C PHE A 66 4.26 -4.47 -8.35
N GLY A 67 3.94 -3.73 -9.42
CA GLY A 67 3.46 -4.29 -10.67
C GLY A 67 4.42 -5.31 -11.28
N HIS A 68 5.71 -5.03 -11.27
CA HIS A 68 6.74 -5.93 -11.82
C HIS A 68 6.93 -7.19 -10.98
N HIS A 69 7.11 -7.04 -9.66
CA HIS A 69 7.53 -8.14 -8.79
C HIS A 69 6.39 -9.00 -8.24
N PHE A 70 5.16 -8.49 -8.21
CA PHE A 70 4.03 -9.20 -7.61
C PHE A 70 2.90 -9.44 -8.61
N ALA A 71 2.43 -8.42 -9.33
CA ALA A 71 1.31 -8.58 -10.26
C ALA A 71 1.71 -9.31 -11.55
N LYS A 72 2.76 -8.85 -12.24
CA LYS A 72 3.25 -9.48 -13.48
C LYS A 72 3.82 -10.88 -13.23
N ALA A 73 4.38 -11.10 -12.05
CA ALA A 73 4.88 -12.40 -11.60
C ALA A 73 3.77 -13.37 -11.14
N ASN A 74 2.48 -12.97 -11.19
CA ASN A 74 1.33 -13.72 -10.69
C ASN A 74 1.45 -14.17 -9.21
N VAL A 75 2.24 -13.44 -8.40
CA VAL A 75 2.34 -13.67 -6.95
C VAL A 75 1.12 -13.08 -6.25
N LEU A 76 0.57 -12.00 -6.79
CA LEU A 76 -0.66 -11.36 -6.33
C LEU A 76 -1.60 -11.08 -7.52
N PRO A 77 -2.92 -10.95 -7.27
CA PRO A 77 -3.90 -10.57 -8.29
C PRO A 77 -3.51 -9.26 -9.00
N LYS A 78 -3.71 -9.21 -10.31
CA LYS A 78 -3.30 -8.06 -11.14
C LYS A 78 -4.12 -6.82 -10.82
N GLU A 79 -5.34 -7.01 -10.37
CA GLU A 79 -6.31 -6.00 -9.96
C GLU A 79 -5.74 -5.12 -8.84
N LEU A 80 -4.94 -5.69 -7.92
CA LEU A 80 -4.30 -4.92 -6.85
C LEU A 80 -3.32 -3.87 -7.39
N HIS A 81 -2.60 -4.19 -8.48
CA HIS A 81 -1.75 -3.20 -9.15
C HIS A 81 -2.57 -2.20 -9.98
N GLN A 82 -3.75 -2.59 -10.49
CA GLN A 82 -4.63 -1.66 -11.18
C GLN A 82 -5.12 -0.57 -10.24
N HIS A 83 -5.61 -0.94 -9.05
CA HIS A 83 -6.05 0.01 -8.03
C HIS A 83 -4.95 0.95 -7.52
N LEU A 84 -3.68 0.51 -7.52
CA LEU A 84 -2.56 1.37 -7.14
C LEU A 84 -2.19 2.44 -8.19
N ARG A 85 -2.79 2.40 -9.38
CA ARG A 85 -2.54 3.38 -10.45
C ARG A 85 -3.66 4.42 -10.59
N GLU A 86 -4.76 4.22 -9.89
CA GLU A 86 -5.91 5.13 -9.83
C GLU A 86 -5.62 6.28 -8.86
#